data_AF-A0A2G9TKL8-F1
#
_entry.id   AF-A0A2G9TKL8-F1
#
_cell.length_a   1.000
_cell.length_b   1.000
_cell.length_c   1.000
_cell.angle_alpha   90.00
_cell.angle_beta   90.00
_cell.angle_gamma   90.00
#
_symmetry.space_group_name_H-M   'P 1'
#
loop_
_entity.id
_entity.type
_entity.pdbx_description
1 polymer ?
#
loop_
_entity_poly.entity_id
_entity_poly.type
_entity_poly.pdbx_seq_one_letter_code
_entity_poly.pdbx_strand_id
1 'polypeptide(L)'
;MADAEAGSGPTVNVRNRGMLVAPIITQLSDLFGRRLTFLIPLYVAVVSNLICAIAPNYVIFLVFRFIAGVATTGFSVIGWVLCMESVALEFRSLIPLMGTITWVIG
;
A
#
# COMPACT_ATOMS: atom_id res chain seq x y z
N MET A 1 9.98 36.78 -3.94
CA MET A 1 9.30 37.98 -4.48
C MET A 1 8.13 37.45 -5.29
N ALA A 2 6.86 37.60 -4.98
CA ALA A 2 6.05 38.16 -3.89
C ALA A 2 4.86 37.16 -3.79
N ASP A 3 4.30 36.83 -2.64
CA ASP A 3 3.47 37.75 -1.88
C ASP A 3 3.54 37.40 -0.39
N ALA A 4 4.01 38.38 0.37
CA ALA A 4 3.58 38.57 1.74
C ALA A 4 2.18 39.22 1.70
N GLU A 5 1.39 38.89 2.71
CA GLU A 5 0.19 39.59 3.20
C GLU A 5 -1.19 39.01 2.85
N ALA A 6 -1.96 38.84 3.93
CA ALA A 6 -3.42 38.89 4.00
C ALA A 6 -4.23 37.68 3.49
N GLY A 7 -4.24 36.62 4.30
CA GLY A 7 -5.27 35.59 4.25
C GLY A 7 -5.43 34.87 5.59
N SER A 8 -5.87 35.59 6.63
CA SER A 8 -6.20 35.09 7.98
C SER A 8 -7.43 34.16 8.01
N GLY A 9 -7.67 33.39 6.94
CA GLY A 9 -8.80 32.47 6.85
C GLY A 9 -8.58 31.19 7.66
N PRO A 10 -9.66 30.54 8.14
CA PRO A 10 -9.59 29.26 8.85
C PRO A 10 -8.82 28.18 8.08
N THR A 11 -8.68 28.33 6.76
CA THR A 11 -8.00 27.43 5.82
C THR A 11 -6.50 27.25 6.07
N VAL A 12 -5.76 28.27 6.54
CA VAL A 12 -4.31 28.13 6.86
C VAL A 12 -4.11 27.27 8.11
N ASN A 13 -5.03 27.39 9.08
CA ASN A 13 -5.03 26.60 10.29
C ASN A 13 -5.44 25.14 10.03
N VAL A 14 -6.28 24.87 9.02
CA VAL A 14 -6.62 23.48 8.62
C VAL A 14 -5.42 22.79 7.96
N ARG A 15 -4.67 23.50 7.11
CA ARG A 15 -3.44 22.98 6.49
C ARG A 15 -2.32 22.72 7.51
N ASN A 16 -2.11 23.65 8.45
CA ASN A 16 -1.09 23.50 9.50
C ASN A 16 -1.36 22.31 10.44
N ARG A 17 -2.64 21.99 10.69
CA ARG A 17 -3.03 20.81 11.48
C ARG A 17 -2.79 19.49 10.75
N GLY A 18 -2.99 19.43 9.43
CA GLY A 18 -2.71 18.24 8.63
C GLY A 18 -1.21 17.90 8.52
N MET A 19 -0.35 18.93 8.54
CA MET A 19 1.11 18.78 8.43
C MET A 19 1.76 18.20 9.70
N LEU A 20 1.10 18.25 10.86
CA LEU A 20 1.61 17.64 12.10
C LEU A 20 1.32 16.14 12.21
N VAL A 21 0.26 15.66 11.54
CA VAL A 21 -0.08 14.24 11.52
C VAL A 21 0.87 13.48 10.61
N ALA A 22 1.19 14.05 9.43
CA ALA A 22 2.08 13.47 8.43
C ALA A 22 3.42 12.92 8.96
N PRO A 23 4.21 13.65 9.78
CA PRO A 23 5.49 13.15 10.28
C PRO A 23 5.35 12.00 11.30
N ILE A 24 4.24 11.93 12.04
CA ILE A 24 4.00 10.91 13.07
C ILE A 24 3.68 9.57 12.42
N ILE A 25 2.84 9.58 11.37
CA ILE A 25 2.54 8.38 10.58
C ILE A 25 3.76 7.91 9.78
N THR A 26 4.62 8.81 9.32
CA THR A 26 5.88 8.41 8.66
C THR A 26 6.87 7.80 9.65
N GLN A 27 7.02 8.38 10.85
CA GLN A 27 7.90 7.82 11.90
C GLN A 27 7.44 6.45 12.40
N LEU A 28 6.12 6.22 12.47
CA LEU A 28 5.57 4.92 12.84
C LEU A 28 5.75 3.88 11.72
N SER A 29 5.75 4.31 10.46
CA SER A 29 6.05 3.46 9.30
C SER A 29 7.52 3.04 9.25
N ASP A 30 8.44 3.92 9.67
CA ASP A 30 9.87 3.64 9.70
C ASP A 30 10.26 2.59 10.76
N LEU A 31 9.47 2.46 11.83
CA LEU A 31 9.69 1.53 12.93
C LEU A 31 9.28 0.07 12.63
N PHE A 32 8.40 -0.15 11.65
CA PHE A 32 7.84 -1.49 11.39
C PHE A 32 8.77 -2.44 10.65
N GLY A 33 10.01 -2.01 10.35
CA GLY A 33 11.02 -2.88 9.76
C GLY A 33 10.67 -3.22 8.31
N ARG A 34 11.24 -2.44 7.39
CA ARG A 34 11.09 -2.47 5.92
C ARG A 34 11.12 -3.83 5.22
N ARG A 35 11.51 -4.91 5.89
CA ARG A 35 11.47 -6.30 5.37
C ARG A 35 10.25 -7.10 5.83
N LEU A 36 9.76 -6.89 7.05
CA LEU A 36 8.69 -7.73 7.62
C LEU A 36 7.31 -7.35 7.07
N THR A 37 7.08 -6.06 6.81
CA THR A 37 5.80 -5.56 6.26
C THR A 37 5.43 -6.21 4.93
N PHE A 38 6.41 -6.59 4.12
CA PHE A 38 6.18 -7.30 2.84
C PHE A 38 6.11 -8.82 3.00
N LEU A 39 6.91 -9.39 3.92
CA LEU A 39 6.97 -10.84 4.12
C LEU A 39 5.70 -11.42 4.74
N ILE A 40 5.07 -10.73 5.70
CA ILE A 40 3.85 -11.18 6.38
C ILE A 40 2.67 -11.42 5.40
N PRO A 41 2.22 -10.43 4.61
CA PRO A 41 1.11 -10.60 3.67
C PRO A 41 1.44 -11.59 2.55
N LEU A 42 2.69 -11.63 2.09
CA LEU A 42 3.16 -12.62 1.11
C LEU A 42 2.99 -14.04 1.65
N TYR A 43 3.41 -14.29 2.90
CA TYR A 43 3.31 -15.60 3.53
C TYR A 43 1.86 -16.03 3.68
N VAL A 44 0.98 -15.12 4.12
CA VAL A 44 -0.46 -15.38 4.25
C VAL A 44 -1.11 -15.69 2.90
N ALA A 45 -0.73 -14.99 1.83
CA ALA A 45 -1.24 -15.23 0.48
C ALA A 45 -0.83 -16.62 -0.05
N VAL A 46 0.44 -17.01 0.14
CA VAL A 46 0.97 -18.31 -0.28
C VAL A 46 0.30 -19.45 0.48
N VAL A 47 0.21 -19.35 1.81
CA VAL A 47 -0.44 -20.37 2.65
C VAL A 47 -1.91 -20.54 2.27
N SER A 48 -2.64 -19.43 2.06
CA SER A 48 -4.04 -19.49 1.66
C SER A 48 -4.26 -20.12 0.28
N ASN A 49 -3.37 -19.85 -0.68
CA ASN A 49 -3.42 -20.48 -2.01
C ASN A 49 -3.09 -21.98 -1.95
N LEU A 50 -2.09 -22.37 -1.15
CA LEU A 50 -1.71 -23.77 -1.00
C LEU A 50 -2.85 -24.61 -0.41
N ILE A 51 -3.55 -24.06 0.58
CA ILE A 51 -4.72 -24.71 1.17
C ILE A 51 -5.89 -24.76 0.18
N CYS A 52 -6.06 -23.72 -0.65
CA CYS A 52 -7.07 -23.70 -1.71
C CYS A 52 -6.83 -24.80 -2.77
N ALA A 53 -5.57 -25.16 -3.05
CA ALA A 53 -5.22 -26.18 -4.03
C ALA A 53 -5.49 -27.62 -3.55
N ILE A 54 -5.47 -27.86 -2.24
CA ILE A 54 -5.66 -29.20 -1.63
C ILE A 54 -7.12 -29.41 -1.20
N ALA A 55 -7.98 -28.38 -1.30
CA ALA A 55 -9.34 -28.40 -0.75
C ALA A 55 -10.24 -29.50 -1.38
N PRO A 56 -10.71 -30.50 -0.61
CA PRO A 56 -11.60 -31.56 -1.09
C PRO A 56 -13.09 -31.20 -1.03
N ASN A 57 -13.45 -30.01 -0.49
CA ASN A 57 -14.82 -29.63 -0.21
C ASN A 57 -15.10 -28.20 -0.71
N TYR A 58 -16.25 -28.01 -1.37
CA TYR A 58 -16.59 -26.78 -2.10
C TYR A 58 -16.64 -25.54 -1.19
N VAL A 59 -17.13 -25.69 0.05
CA VAL A 59 -17.24 -24.58 1.01
C VAL A 59 -15.86 -24.07 1.45
N ILE A 60 -14.94 -24.99 1.75
CA ILE A 60 -13.56 -24.66 2.13
C ILE A 60 -12.83 -23.98 0.96
N PHE A 61 -13.01 -24.48 -0.26
CA PHE A 61 -12.48 -23.83 -1.45
C PHE A 61 -12.97 -22.37 -1.59
N LEU A 62 -14.25 -22.11 -1.35
CA LEU A 62 -14.84 -20.77 -1.48
C LEU A 62 -14.31 -19.80 -0.41
N VAL A 63 -14.20 -20.23 0.85
CA VAL A 63 -13.66 -19.41 1.94
C VAL A 63 -12.18 -19.09 1.71
N PHE A 64 -11.37 -20.10 1.35
CA PHE A 64 -9.96 -19.88 1.06
C PHE A 64 -9.74 -19.02 -0.18
N ARG A 65 -10.59 -19.12 -1.20
CA ARG A 65 -10.53 -18.24 -2.37
C ARG A 65 -10.81 -16.79 -2.01
N PHE A 66 -11.77 -16.53 -1.13
CA PHE A 66 -12.05 -15.17 -0.65
C PHE A 66 -10.85 -14.60 0.12
N ILE A 67 -10.29 -15.38 1.04
CA ILE A 67 -9.10 -14.99 1.81
C ILE A 67 -7.89 -14.78 0.89
N ALA A 68 -7.66 -15.69 -0.06
CA ALA A 68 -6.58 -15.58 -1.03
C ALA A 68 -6.74 -14.34 -1.93
N GLY A 69 -7.96 -14.00 -2.32
CA GLY A 69 -8.26 -12.76 -3.05
C GLY A 69 -7.89 -11.51 -2.25
N VAL A 70 -8.35 -11.42 -1.00
CA VAL A 70 -8.02 -10.30 -0.10
C VAL A 70 -6.50 -10.22 0.15
N ALA A 71 -5.84 -11.35 0.35
CA ALA A 71 -4.40 -11.41 0.56
C ALA A 71 -3.61 -10.98 -0.69
N THR A 72 -4.08 -11.34 -1.89
CA THR A 72 -3.45 -10.97 -3.17
C THR A 72 -3.55 -9.46 -3.43
N THR A 73 -4.70 -8.86 -3.13
CA THR A 73 -4.87 -7.39 -3.19
C THR A 73 -4.00 -6.70 -2.15
N GLY A 74 -3.95 -7.21 -0.92
CA GLY A 74 -3.11 -6.65 0.16
C GLY A 74 -1.62 -6.68 -0.17
N PHE A 75 -1.11 -7.82 -0.63
CA PHE A 75 0.28 -7.96 -1.05
C PHE A 75 0.64 -7.02 -2.20
N SER A 76 -0.25 -6.89 -3.20
CA SER A 76 -0.05 -5.98 -4.32
C SER A 76 0.16 -4.54 -3.82
N VAL A 77 -0.76 -4.02 -3.00
CA VAL A 77 -0.66 -2.65 -2.45
C VAL A 77 0.65 -2.42 -1.70
N ILE A 78 1.13 -3.41 -0.94
CA ILE A 78 2.37 -3.28 -0.16
C ILE A 78 3.60 -3.32 -1.08
N GLY A 79 3.60 -4.13 -2.13
CA GLY A 79 4.63 -4.10 -3.17
C GLY A 79 4.71 -2.75 -3.89
N TRP A 80 3.55 -2.16 -4.16
CA TRP A 80 3.43 -0.82 -4.73
C TRP A 80 4.06 0.27 -3.88
N VAL A 81 3.77 0.26 -2.58
CA VAL A 81 4.35 1.20 -1.61
C VAL A 81 5.87 1.00 -1.51
N LEU A 82 6.34 -0.24 -1.48
CA LEU A 82 7.77 -0.54 -1.42
C LEU A 82 8.53 -0.09 -2.68
N CYS A 83 7.93 -0.24 -3.87
CA CYS A 83 8.48 0.29 -5.12
C CYS A 83 8.61 1.83 -5.08
N MET A 84 7.61 2.52 -4.53
CA MET A 84 7.67 3.98 -4.34
C MET A 84 8.75 4.42 -3.34
N GLU A 85 9.05 3.59 -2.35
CA GLU A 85 10.09 3.88 -1.35
C GLU A 85 11.51 3.57 -1.85
N SER A 86 11.64 2.63 -2.80
CA SER A 86 12.93 2.18 -3.35
C SER A 86 13.40 2.97 -4.56
N VAL A 87 12.51 3.68 -5.26
CA VAL A 87 12.83 4.46 -6.46
C VAL A 87 13.03 5.95 -6.15
N ALA A 88 14.08 6.54 -6.71
CA ALA A 88 14.36 7.98 -6.59
C ALA A 88 13.28 8.84 -7.28
N LEU A 89 13.03 10.05 -6.75
CA LEU A 89 11.90 10.92 -7.10
C LEU A 89 11.75 11.25 -8.60
N GLU A 90 12.79 11.10 -9.41
CA GLU A 90 12.75 11.33 -10.86
C GLU A 90 11.86 10.35 -11.64
N PHE A 91 11.67 9.12 -11.16
CA PHE A 91 10.89 8.10 -11.88
C PHE A 91 9.47 7.90 -11.33
N ARG A 92 8.96 8.84 -10.53
CA ARG A 92 7.70 8.67 -9.78
C ARG A 92 6.45 8.44 -10.65
N SER A 93 6.47 8.86 -11.91
CA SER A 93 5.39 8.63 -12.89
C SER A 93 5.40 7.23 -13.52
N LEU A 94 6.55 6.54 -13.49
CA LEU A 94 6.71 5.22 -14.11
C LEU A 94 6.10 4.12 -13.25
N ILE A 95 6.10 4.29 -11.92
CA ILE A 95 5.53 3.34 -10.97
C ILE A 95 4.05 3.11 -11.29
N PRO A 96 3.10 4.09 -11.25
CA PRO A 96 1.67 3.87 -11.55
C PRO A 96 1.39 3.23 -12.92
N LEU A 97 2.25 3.51 -13.91
CA LEU A 97 2.15 2.97 -15.27
C LEU A 97 2.38 1.45 -15.29
N MET A 98 3.32 0.94 -14.49
CA MET A 98 3.54 -0.50 -14.34
C MET A 98 2.32 -1.22 -13.75
N GLY A 99 1.50 -0.53 -12.97
CA GLY A 99 0.34 -1.09 -12.28
C GLY A 99 -0.88 -1.18 -13.13
N THR A 100 -1.09 -0.16 -13.95
CA THR A 100 -2.09 -0.22 -14.99
C THR A 100 -1.74 -1.32 -15.99
N ILE A 101 -0.45 -1.51 -16.31
CA ILE A 101 -0.02 -2.63 -17.18
C ILE A 101 -0.28 -3.98 -16.51
N THR A 102 0.11 -4.18 -15.24
CA THR A 102 -0.19 -5.41 -14.49
C THR A 102 -1.69 -5.69 -14.43
N TRP A 103 -2.51 -4.66 -14.24
CA TRP A 103 -3.97 -4.81 -14.18
C TRP A 103 -4.60 -5.19 -15.53
N VAL A 104 -3.98 -4.78 -16.64
CA VAL A 104 -4.45 -5.10 -18.00
C VAL A 104 -3.99 -6.50 -18.46
N ILE A 105 -2.86 -7.00 -17.94
CA ILE A 105 -2.29 -8.30 -18.30
C ILE A 105 -2.87 -9.45 -17.45
N GLY A 106 -3.31 -9.16 -16.23
CA GLY A 106 -3.91 -10.14 -15.31
C GLY A 106 -5.30 -10.58 -15.74
#